data_AF-A0A832VF44-F1
#
_entry.id   AF-A0A832VF44-F1
#
_cell.length_a   1.000
_cell.length_b   1.000
_cell.length_c   1.000
_cell.angle_alpha   90.00
_cell.angle_beta   90.00
_cell.angle_gamma   90.00
#
_symmetry.space_group_name_H-M   'P 1'
#
loop_
_entity.id
_entity.type
_entity.pdbx_description
1 polymer ?
#
loop_
_entity_poly.entity_id
_entity_poly.type
_entity_poly.pdbx_seq_one_letter_code
_entity_poly.pdbx_strand_id
1 'polypeptide(L)'
;MTLLRGKVFNVPPEISAVKVQVRTRKISKFKILDIDDKLVLTHIQCEAGTYVRTMARDLGLLLDMPVELKELRRPSSGKFTLAQSVTMQQLVDAHWLWKTKHDESGMRKILHPLESMLADLPVIVVKDGAAAALSHGAPLMRPGIVSIPDGLGKGSEVLITTIKGEAVALANLSEPCKVIPSMTKGQVAQAHTVLMREDTYPRSWKK
;
A
#
# COMPACT_ATOMS: atom_id res chain seq x y z
N MET A 1 30.27 10.58 -2.13
CA MET A 1 28.78 10.67 -2.03
C MET A 1 28.05 9.32 -2.00
N THR A 2 28.75 8.21 -1.75
CA THR A 2 28.19 6.85 -1.70
C THR A 2 27.59 6.47 -0.33
N LEU A 3 27.79 7.31 0.70
CA LEU A 3 27.48 7.01 2.10
C LEU A 3 25.97 6.97 2.44
N LEU A 4 25.13 7.65 1.67
CA LEU A 4 23.69 7.81 1.99
C LEU A 4 22.76 6.91 1.15
N ARG A 5 23.31 5.87 0.52
CA ARG A 5 22.54 4.83 -0.18
C ARG A 5 22.66 3.52 0.59
N GLY A 6 21.60 2.74 0.59
CA GLY A 6 21.55 1.46 1.32
C GLY A 6 20.92 1.61 2.69
N LYS A 7 21.37 0.80 3.65
CA LYS A 7 20.84 0.81 5.02
C LYS A 7 21.47 1.96 5.82
N VAL A 8 20.63 2.84 6.34
CA VAL A 8 21.04 3.98 7.18
C VAL A 8 20.33 3.90 8.53
N PHE A 9 20.98 4.42 9.56
CA PHE A 9 20.31 4.67 10.83
C PHE A 9 19.47 5.94 10.72
N ASN A 10 18.25 5.87 11.24
CA ASN A 10 17.32 6.99 11.26
C ASN A 10 16.59 6.99 12.60
N VAL A 11 16.73 8.09 13.32
CA VAL A 11 16.08 8.29 14.62
C VAL A 11 14.90 9.24 14.43
N PRO A 12 13.68 8.84 14.83
CA PRO A 12 12.56 9.77 14.85
C PRO A 12 12.91 11.04 15.65
N PRO A 13 12.51 12.23 15.19
CA PRO A 13 12.68 13.46 15.97
C PRO A 13 11.81 13.42 17.22
N GLU A 14 12.07 14.34 18.16
CA GLU A 14 11.32 14.49 19.41
C GLU A 14 9.80 14.60 19.16
N ILE A 15 9.41 15.43 18.20
CA ILE A 15 8.03 15.52 17.72
C ILE A 15 7.79 14.43 16.68
N SER A 16 7.39 13.25 17.15
CA SER A 16 7.03 12.13 16.29
C SER A 16 5.85 11.32 16.84
N ALA A 17 5.08 10.71 15.94
CA ALA A 17 3.95 9.85 16.30
C ALA A 17 4.37 8.44 16.76
N VAL A 18 5.68 8.17 16.88
CA VAL A 18 6.23 6.85 17.20
C VAL A 18 7.31 7.00 18.26
N LYS A 19 7.56 5.93 19.04
CA LYS A 19 8.64 5.93 20.03
C LYS A 19 9.99 6.32 19.39
N VAL A 20 10.64 7.31 19.98
CA VAL A 20 11.98 7.79 19.62
C VAL A 20 13.00 6.70 19.99
N GLN A 21 13.47 5.99 18.97
CA GLN A 21 14.49 4.95 19.09
C GLN A 21 15.20 4.80 17.74
N VAL A 22 16.46 4.35 17.76
CA VAL A 22 17.23 4.11 16.53
C VAL A 22 16.55 3.01 15.71
N ARG A 23 16.37 3.26 14.42
CA ARG A 23 15.83 2.29 13.46
C ARG A 23 16.70 2.28 12.22
N THR A 24 16.76 1.14 11.55
CA THR A 24 17.35 1.06 10.21
C THR A 24 16.30 1.41 9.17
N ARG A 25 16.67 2.19 8.16
CA ARG A 25 15.87 2.50 6.97
C ARG A 25 16.68 2.27 5.72
N LYS A 26 16.03 1.87 4.63
CA LYS A 26 16.68 1.74 3.33
C LYS A 26 16.47 2.98 2.47
N ILE A 27 17.57 3.57 1.99
CA ILE A 27 17.57 4.58 0.93
C ILE A 27 17.92 3.90 -0.37
N SER A 28 16.94 3.77 -1.28
CA SER A 28 17.15 3.13 -2.57
C SER A 28 17.80 4.07 -3.58
N LYS A 29 17.50 5.37 -3.51
CA LYS A 29 18.06 6.37 -4.42
C LYS A 29 18.30 7.68 -3.70
N PHE A 30 19.45 8.30 -3.99
CA PHE A 30 19.77 9.66 -3.59
C PHE A 30 20.42 10.34 -4.79
N LYS A 31 19.76 11.36 -5.34
CA LYS A 31 20.23 12.13 -6.51
C LYS A 31 20.18 13.61 -6.17
N ILE A 32 21.29 14.32 -6.40
CA ILE A 32 21.28 15.79 -6.39
C ILE A 32 20.71 16.24 -7.74
N LEU A 33 19.73 17.12 -7.69
CA LEU A 33 19.08 17.68 -8.88
C LEU A 33 19.69 19.02 -9.23
N ASP A 34 19.98 19.86 -8.23
CA ASP A 34 20.52 21.19 -8.42
C ASP A 34 21.28 21.66 -7.17
N ILE A 35 22.21 22.59 -7.35
CA ILE A 35 22.98 23.23 -6.29
C ILE A 35 23.07 24.72 -6.60
N ASP A 36 22.58 25.55 -5.69
CA ASP A 36 22.68 27.02 -5.76
C ASP A 36 23.22 27.55 -4.42
N ASP A 37 24.51 27.91 -4.40
CA ASP A 37 25.26 28.31 -3.21
C ASP A 37 25.08 27.34 -2.02
N LYS A 38 24.23 27.70 -1.05
CA LYS A 38 23.95 26.93 0.18
C LYS A 38 22.68 26.09 0.08
N LEU A 39 22.00 26.10 -1.07
CA LEU A 39 20.78 25.34 -1.33
C LEU A 39 21.10 24.13 -2.19
N VAL A 40 20.72 22.96 -1.71
CA VAL A 40 20.89 21.70 -2.44
C VAL A 40 19.52 21.07 -2.64
N LEU A 41 19.10 20.96 -3.90
CA LEU A 41 17.87 20.25 -4.26
C LEU A 41 18.19 18.78 -4.49
N THR A 42 17.50 17.89 -3.75
CA THR A 42 17.72 16.44 -3.85
C THR A 42 16.44 15.66 -4.10
N HIS A 43 16.57 14.54 -4.82
CA HIS A 43 15.54 13.54 -5.00
C HIS A 43 15.93 12.26 -4.27
N ILE A 44 15.08 11.85 -3.32
CA ILE A 44 15.33 10.73 -2.42
C ILE A 44 14.21 9.70 -2.58
N GLN A 45 14.59 8.45 -2.84
CA GLN A 45 13.68 7.30 -2.72
C GLN A 45 14.08 6.51 -1.48
N CYS A 46 13.12 6.30 -0.59
CA CYS A 46 13.36 5.73 0.73
C CYS A 46 12.22 4.83 1.17
N GLU A 47 12.53 3.95 2.13
CA GLU A 47 11.57 3.10 2.81
C GLU A 47 10.56 3.94 3.63
N ALA A 48 9.36 3.40 3.80
CA ALA A 48 8.31 4.03 4.62
C ALA A 48 8.80 4.34 6.04
N GLY A 49 8.40 5.50 6.55
CA GLY A 49 8.80 5.96 7.89
C GLY A 49 10.25 6.42 8.01
N THR A 50 10.89 6.80 6.89
CA THR A 50 12.17 7.52 6.89
C THR A 50 11.95 9.00 7.20
N TYR A 51 12.62 9.53 8.21
CA TYR A 51 12.59 10.95 8.54
C TYR A 51 13.64 11.71 7.73
N VAL A 52 13.20 12.38 6.65
CA VAL A 52 14.05 13.20 5.78
C VAL A 52 14.68 14.38 6.54
N ARG A 53 13.97 14.94 7.53
CA ARG A 53 14.52 16.00 8.39
C ARG A 53 15.72 15.51 9.22
N THR A 54 15.61 14.32 9.81
CA THR A 54 16.73 13.69 10.53
C THR A 54 17.89 13.43 9.58
N MET A 55 17.62 12.96 8.36
CA MET A 55 18.65 12.75 7.35
C MET A 55 19.39 14.05 6.98
N ALA A 56 18.69 15.18 6.87
CA ALA A 56 19.31 16.47 6.62
C ALA A 56 20.28 16.86 7.75
N ARG A 57 19.87 16.71 9.02
CA ARG A 57 20.74 16.92 10.18
C ARG A 57 21.97 16.00 10.14
N ASP A 58 21.77 14.71 9.88
CA ASP A 58 22.84 13.71 9.86
C ASP A 58 23.82 13.98 8.70
N LEU A 59 23.33 14.46 7.55
CA LEU A 59 24.19 14.96 6.46
C LEU A 59 25.03 16.15 6.92
N GLY A 60 24.47 17.07 7.70
CA GLY A 60 25.22 18.18 8.27
C GLY A 60 26.37 17.73 9.18
N LEU A 61 26.12 16.74 10.04
CA LEU A 61 27.15 16.13 10.89
C LEU A 61 28.28 15.48 10.05
N LEU A 62 27.93 14.82 8.94
CA LEU A 62 28.92 14.21 8.05
C LEU A 62 29.77 15.23 7.27
N LEU A 63 29.20 16.41 6.99
CA LEU A 63 29.86 17.48 6.26
C LEU A 63 30.55 18.50 7.18
N ASP A 64 30.43 18.33 8.50
CA ASP A 64 30.87 19.28 9.52
C ASP A 64 30.29 20.71 9.30
N MET A 65 29.03 20.77 8.88
CA MET A 65 28.31 22.04 8.66
C MET A 65 26.81 21.90 8.97
N PRO A 66 26.13 22.96 9.43
CA PRO A 66 24.71 22.90 9.70
C PRO A 66 23.92 22.72 8.39
N VAL A 67 23.13 21.66 8.32
CA VAL A 67 22.21 21.39 7.20
C VAL A 67 20.79 21.31 7.76
N GLU A 68 19.90 22.11 7.17
CA GLU A 68 18.50 22.19 7.55
C GLU A 68 17.60 21.86 6.35
N LEU A 69 16.54 21.10 6.59
CA LEU A 69 15.51 20.85 5.60
C LEU A 69 14.62 22.10 5.44
N LYS A 70 14.81 22.85 4.35
CA LYS A 70 13.99 24.05 4.05
C LYS A 70 12.62 23.70 3.49
N GLU A 71 12.57 22.86 2.46
CA GLU A 71 11.34 22.44 1.83
C GLU A 71 11.32 20.92 1.59
N LEU A 72 10.13 20.35 1.60
CA LEU A 72 9.93 18.95 1.32
C LEU A 72 8.64 18.74 0.54
N ARG A 73 8.76 18.12 -0.63
CA ARG A 73 7.63 17.65 -1.41
C ARG A 73 7.73 16.13 -1.55
N ARG A 74 6.61 15.44 -1.34
CA ARG A 74 6.50 14.00 -1.59
C ARG A 74 5.87 13.77 -2.96
N PRO A 75 6.67 13.47 -4.01
CA PRO A 75 6.14 13.31 -5.36
C PRO A 75 5.44 11.98 -5.61
N SER A 76 5.66 10.99 -4.73
CA SER A 76 5.02 9.68 -4.80
C SER A 76 4.85 9.03 -3.43
N SER A 77 3.88 8.14 -3.33
CA SER A 77 3.62 7.29 -2.16
C SER A 77 3.04 5.96 -2.63
N GLY A 78 3.83 4.88 -2.56
CA GLY A 78 3.47 3.62 -3.20
C GLY A 78 3.27 3.82 -4.70
N LYS A 79 2.11 3.42 -5.23
CA LYS A 79 1.72 3.62 -6.63
C LYS A 79 1.27 5.04 -6.96
N PHE A 80 0.92 5.84 -5.96
CA PHE A 80 0.36 7.16 -6.19
C PHE A 80 1.45 8.17 -6.53
N THR A 81 1.21 8.98 -7.55
CA THR A 81 2.09 10.06 -7.99
C THR A 81 1.35 11.39 -7.94
N LEU A 82 2.07 12.50 -8.12
CA LEU A 82 1.46 13.83 -8.22
C LEU A 82 0.42 13.95 -9.34
N ALA A 83 0.53 13.16 -10.41
CA ALA A 83 -0.46 13.18 -11.49
C ALA A 83 -1.86 12.72 -11.04
N GLN A 84 -1.93 11.95 -9.95
CA GLN A 84 -3.18 11.50 -9.34
C GLN A 84 -3.57 12.35 -8.11
N SER A 85 -2.78 13.37 -7.77
CA SER A 85 -3.10 14.25 -6.65
C SER A 85 -4.18 15.25 -7.04
N VAL A 86 -5.11 15.48 -6.12
CA VAL A 86 -6.16 16.49 -6.25
C VAL A 86 -5.96 17.58 -5.22
N THR A 87 -6.31 18.81 -5.58
CA THR A 87 -6.29 19.93 -4.65
C THR A 87 -7.55 19.94 -3.78
N MET A 88 -7.50 20.66 -2.66
CA MET A 88 -8.68 20.83 -1.80
C MET A 88 -9.82 21.53 -2.54
N GLN A 89 -9.52 22.45 -3.45
CA GLN A 89 -10.51 23.13 -4.28
C GLN A 89 -11.22 22.14 -5.21
N GLN A 90 -10.46 21.29 -5.91
CA GLN A 90 -11.04 20.25 -6.78
C GLN A 90 -11.95 19.28 -6.01
N LEU A 91 -11.56 18.93 -4.77
CA LEU A 91 -12.39 18.09 -3.90
C LEU A 91 -13.71 18.80 -3.55
N VAL A 92 -13.66 20.08 -3.17
CA VAL A 92 -14.85 20.87 -2.82
C VAL A 92 -15.78 21.02 -4.03
N ASP A 93 -15.23 21.31 -5.21
CA ASP A 93 -16.01 21.47 -6.44
C ASP A 93 -16.70 20.16 -6.84
N ALA A 94 -15.97 19.04 -6.81
CA ALA A 94 -16.52 17.71 -7.06
C ALA A 94 -17.63 17.35 -6.06
N HIS A 95 -17.43 17.69 -4.79
CA HIS A 95 -18.41 17.45 -3.74
C HIS A 95 -19.69 18.29 -3.95
N TRP A 96 -19.53 19.57 -4.31
CA TRP A 96 -20.65 20.47 -4.57
C TRP A 96 -21.48 20.01 -5.76
N LEU A 97 -20.84 19.61 -6.87
CA LEU A 97 -21.53 19.04 -8.04
C LEU A 97 -22.37 17.82 -7.65
N TRP A 98 -21.81 16.91 -6.86
CA TRP A 98 -22.53 15.73 -6.38
C TRP A 98 -23.74 16.10 -5.51
N LYS A 99 -23.57 17.02 -4.55
CA LYS A 99 -24.64 17.36 -3.59
C LYS A 99 -25.73 18.25 -4.17
N THR A 100 -25.35 19.25 -4.97
CA THR A 100 -26.27 20.30 -5.43
C THR A 100 -26.83 20.00 -6.82
N LYS A 101 -26.05 19.33 -7.67
CA LYS A 101 -26.45 19.03 -9.06
C LYS A 101 -26.74 17.55 -9.29
N HIS A 102 -26.60 16.70 -8.28
CA HIS A 102 -26.71 15.24 -8.40
C HIS A 102 -25.80 14.65 -9.49
N ASP A 103 -24.68 15.33 -9.78
CA ASP A 103 -23.71 14.89 -10.76
C ASP A 103 -22.52 14.22 -10.05
N GLU A 104 -22.42 12.89 -10.20
CA GLU A 104 -21.32 12.09 -9.63
C GLU A 104 -20.02 12.17 -10.42
N SER A 105 -20.02 12.78 -11.62
CA SER A 105 -18.88 12.72 -12.54
C SER A 105 -17.59 13.26 -11.93
N GLY A 106 -17.69 14.34 -11.14
CA GLY A 106 -16.56 14.91 -10.40
C GLY A 106 -16.01 13.94 -9.35
N MET A 107 -16.89 13.39 -8.51
CA MET A 107 -16.50 12.44 -7.45
C MET A 107 -15.87 11.17 -8.02
N ARG A 108 -16.43 10.63 -9.10
CA ARG A 108 -15.91 9.42 -9.77
C ARG A 108 -14.53 9.62 -10.40
N LYS A 109 -14.16 10.86 -10.75
CA LYS A 109 -12.83 11.19 -11.28
C LYS A 109 -11.77 11.28 -10.18
N ILE A 110 -12.13 11.74 -8.98
CA ILE A 110 -11.18 12.00 -7.89
C ILE A 110 -11.05 10.84 -6.90
N LEU A 111 -12.06 9.98 -6.82
CA LEU A 111 -12.05 8.82 -5.93
C LEU A 111 -11.46 7.60 -6.65
N HIS A 112 -10.36 7.08 -6.12
CA HIS A 112 -9.82 5.81 -6.55
C HIS A 112 -10.52 4.64 -5.83
N PRO A 113 -10.84 3.55 -6.52
CA PRO A 113 -11.27 2.31 -5.87
C PRO A 113 -10.11 1.75 -5.04
N LEU A 114 -10.45 1.06 -3.95
CA LEU A 114 -9.46 0.55 -2.99
C LEU A 114 -8.48 -0.44 -3.64
N GLU A 115 -8.94 -1.16 -4.66
CA GLU A 115 -8.18 -2.09 -5.49
C GLU A 115 -6.94 -1.42 -6.10
N SER A 116 -7.02 -0.12 -6.39
CA SER A 116 -5.89 0.66 -6.92
C SER A 116 -4.68 0.64 -5.96
N MET A 117 -4.94 0.60 -4.64
CA MET A 117 -3.90 0.51 -3.62
C MET A 117 -3.29 -0.88 -3.49
N LEU A 118 -4.03 -1.92 -3.88
CA LEU A 118 -3.69 -3.33 -3.64
C LEU A 118 -3.14 -4.02 -4.90
N ALA A 119 -3.05 -3.33 -6.02
CA ALA A 119 -2.72 -3.89 -7.32
C ALA A 119 -1.29 -4.48 -7.46
N ASP A 120 -0.41 -4.34 -6.46
CA ASP A 120 0.92 -5.00 -6.46
C ASP A 120 0.89 -6.38 -5.76
N LEU A 121 -0.19 -6.68 -5.04
CA LEU A 121 -0.30 -7.93 -4.31
C LEU A 121 -0.63 -9.06 -5.29
N PRO A 122 -0.06 -10.26 -5.10
CA PRO A 122 -0.49 -11.43 -5.84
C PRO A 122 -1.97 -11.73 -5.58
N VAL A 123 -2.72 -12.05 -6.62
CA VAL A 123 -4.19 -12.14 -6.56
C VAL A 123 -4.69 -13.58 -6.66
N ILE A 124 -5.52 -14.00 -5.70
CA ILE A 124 -6.33 -15.21 -5.77
C ILE A 124 -7.76 -14.84 -6.13
N VAL A 125 -8.28 -15.39 -7.22
CA VAL A 125 -9.67 -15.16 -7.65
C VAL A 125 -10.56 -16.26 -7.08
N VAL A 126 -11.69 -15.88 -6.49
CA VAL A 126 -12.62 -16.82 -5.85
C VAL A 126 -14.03 -16.76 -6.45
N LYS A 127 -14.78 -17.85 -6.26
CA LYS A 127 -16.20 -17.95 -6.59
C LYS A 127 -17.03 -17.07 -5.66
N ASP A 128 -18.18 -16.61 -6.14
CA ASP A 128 -19.15 -15.79 -5.39
C ASP A 128 -19.49 -16.35 -4.00
N GLY A 129 -19.75 -17.66 -3.93
CA GLY A 129 -20.06 -18.31 -2.65
C GLY A 129 -18.90 -18.29 -1.65
N ALA A 130 -17.65 -18.35 -2.14
CA ALA A 130 -16.47 -18.23 -1.31
C ALA A 130 -16.20 -16.77 -0.90
N ALA A 131 -16.47 -15.81 -1.79
CA ALA A 131 -16.40 -14.38 -1.44
C ALA A 131 -17.36 -14.03 -0.30
N ALA A 132 -18.60 -14.53 -0.37
CA ALA A 132 -19.57 -14.37 0.71
C ALA A 132 -19.11 -15.03 2.02
N ALA A 133 -18.53 -16.24 1.98
CA ALA A 133 -18.03 -16.88 3.21
C ALA A 133 -16.85 -16.10 3.82
N LEU A 134 -15.92 -15.64 2.99
CA LEU A 134 -14.78 -14.82 3.37
C LEU A 134 -15.20 -13.47 3.98
N SER A 135 -16.27 -12.84 3.49
CA SER A 135 -16.76 -11.59 4.06
C SER A 135 -17.27 -11.75 5.51
N HIS A 136 -17.60 -12.97 5.93
CA HIS A 136 -17.93 -13.30 7.33
C HIS A 136 -16.75 -13.91 8.11
N GLY A 137 -15.52 -13.83 7.58
CA GLY A 137 -14.30 -14.26 8.26
C GLY A 137 -13.97 -15.75 8.12
N ALA A 138 -14.67 -16.51 7.29
CA ALA A 138 -14.31 -17.91 7.01
C ALA A 138 -12.93 -17.99 6.31
N PRO A 139 -12.14 -19.06 6.55
CA PRO A 139 -10.92 -19.29 5.79
C PRO A 139 -11.21 -19.59 4.32
N LEU A 140 -10.25 -19.30 3.43
CA LEU A 140 -10.37 -19.68 2.03
C LEU A 140 -10.09 -21.18 1.88
N MET A 141 -11.10 -21.92 1.44
CA MET A 141 -11.00 -23.35 1.15
C MET A 141 -10.75 -23.59 -0.34
N ARG A 142 -10.01 -24.66 -0.65
CA ARG A 142 -9.64 -25.03 -2.02
C ARG A 142 -10.78 -25.03 -3.05
N PRO A 143 -12.00 -25.54 -2.77
CA PRO A 143 -13.10 -25.57 -3.74
C PRO A 143 -13.61 -24.19 -4.16
N GLY A 144 -13.31 -23.15 -3.38
CA GLY A 144 -13.72 -21.77 -3.62
C GLY A 144 -12.84 -21.01 -4.61
N ILE A 145 -11.70 -21.56 -5.02
CA ILE A 145 -10.71 -20.89 -5.86
C ILE A 145 -11.05 -21.08 -7.34
N VAL A 146 -10.97 -20.00 -8.10
CA VAL A 146 -11.06 -19.95 -9.57
C VAL A 146 -9.67 -19.91 -10.17
N SER A 147 -8.79 -19.03 -9.69
CA SER A 147 -7.39 -18.94 -10.12
C SER A 147 -6.48 -18.52 -8.97
N ILE A 148 -5.20 -18.87 -9.09
CA ILE A 148 -4.16 -18.62 -8.09
C ILE A 148 -2.85 -18.32 -8.83
N PRO A 149 -1.98 -17.43 -8.32
CA PRO A 149 -0.71 -17.13 -8.96
C PRO A 149 0.32 -18.22 -8.66
N ASP A 150 1.28 -18.40 -9.56
CA ASP A 150 2.35 -19.38 -9.40
C ASP A 150 3.49 -18.87 -8.49
N GLY A 151 4.26 -19.81 -7.97
CA GLY A 151 5.56 -19.50 -7.35
C GLY A 151 5.52 -18.93 -5.94
N LEU A 152 4.35 -18.74 -5.32
CA LEU A 152 4.27 -18.28 -3.93
C LEU A 152 4.44 -19.43 -2.94
N GLY A 153 5.14 -19.11 -1.85
CA GLY A 153 5.37 -20.02 -0.73
C GLY A 153 4.28 -19.90 0.34
N LYS A 154 4.35 -20.80 1.32
CA LYS A 154 3.55 -20.69 2.55
C LYS A 154 3.87 -19.38 3.28
N GLY A 155 2.84 -18.71 3.78
CA GLY A 155 2.94 -17.44 4.49
C GLY A 155 3.07 -16.21 3.60
N SER A 156 3.08 -16.35 2.27
CA SER A 156 3.03 -15.20 1.37
C SER A 156 1.70 -14.46 1.52
N GLU A 157 1.77 -13.13 1.53
CA GLU A 157 0.61 -12.23 1.54
C GLU A 157 -0.03 -12.19 0.15
N VAL A 158 -1.35 -12.31 0.10
CA VAL A 158 -2.15 -12.34 -1.12
C VAL A 158 -3.41 -11.51 -0.97
N LEU A 159 -3.85 -10.92 -2.08
CA LEU A 159 -5.17 -10.31 -2.22
C LEU A 159 -6.16 -11.35 -2.72
N ILE A 160 -7.28 -11.53 -2.03
CA ILE A 160 -8.39 -12.33 -2.53
C ILE A 160 -9.39 -11.40 -3.22
N THR A 161 -9.76 -11.71 -4.47
CA THR A 161 -10.75 -10.94 -5.25
C THR A 161 -11.88 -11.81 -5.77
N THR A 162 -13.01 -11.16 -6.08
CA THR A 162 -14.07 -11.78 -6.89
C THR A 162 -13.63 -11.89 -8.35
N ILE A 163 -14.41 -12.60 -9.15
CA ILE A 163 -14.25 -12.66 -10.62
C ILE A 163 -14.40 -11.27 -11.26
N LYS A 164 -15.13 -10.36 -10.62
CA LYS A 164 -15.31 -8.97 -11.07
C LYS A 164 -14.15 -8.06 -10.70
N GLY A 165 -13.15 -8.58 -9.99
CA GLY A 165 -11.99 -7.83 -9.53
C GLY A 165 -12.21 -7.04 -8.24
N GLU A 166 -13.31 -7.27 -7.52
CA GLU A 166 -13.58 -6.60 -6.24
C GLU A 166 -12.73 -7.21 -5.14
N ALA A 167 -12.08 -6.39 -4.31
CA ALA A 167 -11.27 -6.86 -3.20
C ALA A 167 -12.13 -7.44 -2.08
N VAL A 168 -11.88 -8.71 -1.75
CA VAL A 168 -12.59 -9.43 -0.68
C VAL A 168 -11.82 -9.33 0.63
N ALA A 169 -10.55 -9.74 0.62
CA ALA A 169 -9.73 -9.83 1.84
C ALA A 169 -8.23 -9.85 1.52
N LEU A 170 -7.42 -9.45 2.50
CA LEU A 170 -6.00 -9.74 2.58
C LEU A 170 -5.78 -11.00 3.42
N ALA A 171 -4.97 -11.91 2.91
CA ALA A 171 -4.76 -13.21 3.50
C ALA A 171 -3.31 -13.68 3.40
N ASN A 172 -2.92 -14.57 4.30
CA ASN A 172 -1.66 -15.31 4.19
C ASN A 172 -1.93 -16.72 3.69
N LEU A 173 -1.11 -17.19 2.75
CA LEU A 173 -1.17 -18.56 2.26
C LEU A 173 -0.86 -19.56 3.38
N SER A 174 -1.75 -20.54 3.57
CA SER A 174 -1.56 -21.66 4.48
C SER A 174 -0.71 -22.77 3.84
N GLU A 175 -0.76 -22.89 2.51
CA GLU A 175 -0.05 -23.88 1.69
C GLU A 175 0.62 -23.22 0.48
N PRO A 176 1.74 -23.75 -0.04
CA PRO A 176 2.40 -23.19 -1.20
C PRO A 176 1.57 -23.38 -2.49
N CYS A 177 1.64 -22.43 -3.43
CA CYS A 177 0.84 -22.48 -4.65
C CYS A 177 1.03 -23.74 -5.50
N LYS A 178 2.21 -24.38 -5.41
CA LYS A 178 2.53 -25.61 -6.16
C LYS A 178 1.63 -26.80 -5.81
N VAL A 179 1.17 -26.91 -4.56
CA VAL A 179 0.36 -28.08 -4.11
C VAL A 179 -1.14 -27.85 -4.27
N ILE A 180 -1.56 -26.58 -4.36
CA ILE A 180 -2.97 -26.18 -4.41
C ILE A 180 -3.71 -26.79 -5.61
N PRO A 181 -3.16 -26.83 -6.84
CA PRO A 181 -3.80 -27.49 -7.98
C PRO A 181 -4.17 -28.96 -7.71
N SER A 182 -3.31 -29.71 -7.00
CA SER A 182 -3.54 -31.12 -6.65
C SER A 182 -4.48 -31.34 -5.46
N MET A 183 -4.80 -30.30 -4.70
CA MET A 183 -5.71 -30.40 -3.56
C MET A 183 -7.18 -30.50 -4.03
N THR A 184 -7.94 -31.42 -3.45
CA THR A 184 -9.40 -31.51 -3.63
C THR A 184 -10.16 -30.84 -2.49
N LYS A 185 -9.59 -30.83 -1.28
CA LYS A 185 -10.12 -30.21 -0.06
C LYS A 185 -8.97 -29.59 0.75
N GLY A 186 -9.31 -28.75 1.72
CA GLY A 186 -8.35 -28.14 2.64
C GLY A 186 -8.34 -26.61 2.57
N GLN A 187 -7.80 -26.02 3.63
CA GLN A 187 -7.60 -24.58 3.74
C GLN A 187 -6.41 -24.16 2.89
N VAL A 188 -6.58 -23.09 2.12
CA VAL A 188 -5.57 -22.52 1.24
C VAL A 188 -4.99 -21.23 1.80
N ALA A 189 -5.84 -20.37 2.38
CA ALA A 189 -5.39 -19.11 2.97
C ALA A 189 -6.21 -18.74 4.20
N GLN A 190 -5.59 -18.00 5.10
CA GLN A 190 -6.24 -17.39 6.27
C GLN A 190 -6.31 -15.88 6.07
N ALA A 191 -7.53 -15.34 6.01
CA ALA A 191 -7.74 -13.90 6.00
C ALA A 191 -7.34 -13.31 7.36
N HIS A 192 -6.56 -12.22 7.32
CA HIS A 192 -6.27 -11.39 8.49
C HIS A 192 -6.99 -10.04 8.41
N THR A 193 -7.44 -9.63 7.22
CA THR A 193 -8.20 -8.40 7.02
C THR A 193 -9.27 -8.63 5.97
N VAL A 194 -10.53 -8.52 6.37
CA VAL A 194 -11.69 -8.59 5.46
C VAL A 194 -12.04 -7.17 5.02
N LEU A 195 -12.13 -6.96 3.71
CA LEU A 195 -12.38 -5.65 3.09
C LEU A 195 -13.81 -5.52 2.57
N MET A 196 -14.35 -6.61 2.02
CA MET A 196 -15.70 -6.65 1.49
C MET A 196 -16.73 -6.67 2.62
N ARG A 197 -17.79 -5.87 2.47
CA ARG A 197 -18.91 -5.88 3.41
C ARG A 197 -19.65 -7.21 3.38
N GLU A 198 -20.14 -7.63 4.53
CA GLU A 198 -21.08 -8.75 4.66
C GLU A 198 -22.29 -8.56 3.73
N ASP A 199 -22.84 -9.68 3.25
CA ASP A 199 -24.03 -9.73 2.38
C ASP A 199 -23.91 -8.99 1.04
N THR A 200 -22.70 -8.58 0.63
CA THR A 200 -22.43 -8.10 -0.75
C THR A 200 -22.71 -9.21 -1.79
N TYR A 201 -22.43 -10.46 -1.43
CA TYR A 201 -22.77 -11.65 -2.18
C TYR A 201 -23.70 -12.56 -1.37
N PRO A 202 -24.64 -13.26 -2.02
CA PRO A 202 -25.59 -14.12 -1.32
C PRO A 202 -24.90 -15.30 -0.64
N ARG A 203 -25.38 -15.65 0.56
CA ARG A 203 -24.84 -16.77 1.34
C ARG A 203 -25.16 -18.09 0.65
N SER A 204 -24.14 -18.87 0.36
CA SER A 204 -24.27 -20.16 -0.35
C SER A 204 -24.03 -21.37 0.55
N TRP A 205 -23.53 -21.17 1.79
CA TRP A 205 -23.36 -22.22 2.77
C TRP A 205 -24.65 -22.42 3.57
N LYS A 206 -24.94 -23.66 3.93
CA LYS A 206 -26.00 -23.99 4.87
C LYS A 206 -25.50 -23.71 6.29
N LYS A 207 -26.38 -23.23 7.17
CA LYS A 207 -26.12 -23.17 8.61
C LYS A 207 -25.94 -24.57 9.18
#